data_AF-A0A351JX48-F1
#
_entry.id   AF-A0A351JX48-F1
#
_cell.length_a   1.000
_cell.length_b   1.000
_cell.length_c   1.000
_cell.angle_alpha   90.00
_cell.angle_beta   90.00
_cell.angle_gamma   90.00
#
_symmetry.space_group_name_H-M   'P 1'
#
loop_
_entity.id
_entity.type
_entity.pdbx_description
1 polymer ?
#
loop_
_entity_poly.entity_id
_entity_poly.type
_entity_poly.pdbx_seq_one_letter_code
_entity_poly.pdbx_strand_id
1 'polypeptide(L)'
;MGRVVRGEEPVTWIAQPAGTAPSREEPPSERSLHSVLEFIADAVAQQTPFRRVVVSSYAEPLTSAVVSTLVLAYAARGLAPEDEAVLRCFIEDGRTVTAARFPPDRRIGCSYYIPAGTQIEGVSPQVRSRRRFIVPEGWHQDDLLLTPIESEGRILGAISVDDPRDGARPTPHALRVLGELARMAGAALDQTAEEQHLSEQPSLFRLLAEHCMAGFLVTDGERLTYVNGRVADLFGYSREELLALQPWWQLIHPDERAAVLRQEADIQRAGMRARGVRKDSSTVWLLVRSYPLEYQHRQAHLMDLFDISEQVRTEGLLREKAMHDPLTGLLNRHYFDETIYTELKRSQRYKRSFTLLLTDLRGFKRVNDHLGHARGDEVLHAIARLVRRTIRESDWVVRYGGDEFLIVLPETAAPVDAVVQRLRTAVELWNREHLPEIPVGLDMGWATWNPDHPSTIRELMEAADAQMYADKRRQGMRA
;
A
#
# COMPACT_ATOMS: atom_id res chain seq x y z
N MET A 1 39.82 10.09 -62.75
CA MET A 1 39.91 8.63 -62.99
C MET A 1 40.12 7.97 -61.64
N GLY A 2 39.17 7.37 -60.95
CA GLY A 2 38.02 6.59 -61.37
C GLY A 2 38.03 5.35 -60.47
N ARG A 3 37.30 5.38 -59.35
CA ARG A 3 36.93 4.16 -58.62
C ARG A 3 35.43 4.22 -58.34
N VAL A 4 34.78 3.27 -58.97
CA VAL A 4 33.34 3.11 -59.16
C VAL A 4 32.75 2.37 -57.97
N VAL A 5 31.58 2.85 -57.59
CA VAL A 5 30.63 2.34 -56.60
C VAL A 5 30.15 0.92 -56.97
N ARG A 6 30.10 0.02 -55.98
CA ARG A 6 29.21 -1.16 -55.88
C ARG A 6 28.78 -1.18 -54.41
N GLY A 7 27.53 -0.97 -54.03
CA GLY A 7 26.32 -1.62 -54.52
C GLY A 7 25.93 -2.64 -53.47
N GLU A 8 25.25 -2.19 -52.41
CA GLU A 8 24.68 -3.02 -51.34
C GLU A 8 23.55 -3.89 -51.93
N GLU A 9 23.65 -5.21 -51.76
CA GLU A 9 22.52 -6.12 -51.98
C GLU A 9 21.75 -6.29 -50.66
N PRO A 10 20.40 -6.24 -50.68
CA PRO A 10 19.59 -6.49 -49.51
C PRO A 10 19.53 -8.00 -49.21
N VAL A 11 19.85 -8.38 -47.98
CA VAL A 11 19.69 -9.74 -47.46
C VAL A 11 18.20 -10.08 -47.43
N THR A 12 17.75 -10.89 -48.38
CA THR A 12 16.43 -11.53 -48.37
C THR A 12 16.38 -12.58 -47.26
N TRP A 13 15.61 -12.30 -46.20
CA TRP A 13 15.24 -13.28 -45.18
C TRP A 13 14.28 -14.31 -45.79
N ILE A 14 14.76 -15.53 -45.99
CA ILE A 14 13.92 -16.69 -46.27
C ILE A 14 13.18 -17.02 -44.98
N ALA A 15 11.86 -16.79 -44.96
CA ALA A 15 10.98 -17.21 -43.88
C ALA A 15 11.00 -18.74 -43.76
N GLN A 16 11.49 -19.25 -42.63
CA GLN A 16 11.27 -20.64 -42.23
C GLN A 16 9.80 -20.82 -41.82
N PRO A 17 9.16 -21.95 -42.16
CA PRO A 17 7.77 -22.20 -41.79
C PRO A 17 7.64 -22.35 -40.27
N ALA A 18 6.56 -21.77 -39.74
CA ALA A 18 6.22 -21.74 -38.32
C ALA A 18 6.35 -23.13 -37.69
N GLY A 19 7.33 -23.26 -36.79
CA GLY A 19 7.40 -24.37 -35.85
C GLY A 19 6.12 -24.40 -35.01
N THR A 20 5.52 -25.57 -34.92
CA THR A 20 4.45 -25.94 -34.00
C THR A 20 4.66 -25.30 -32.63
N ALA A 21 3.63 -24.58 -32.17
CA ALA A 21 3.59 -23.97 -30.85
C ALA A 21 3.96 -24.99 -29.76
N PRO A 22 4.77 -24.62 -28.75
CA PRO A 22 5.02 -25.49 -27.62
C PRO A 22 3.68 -25.76 -26.91
N SER A 23 3.40 -27.04 -26.68
CA SER A 23 2.32 -27.50 -25.82
C SER A 23 2.34 -26.71 -24.52
N ARG A 24 1.24 -26.03 -24.18
CA ARG A 24 1.05 -25.44 -22.85
C ARG A 24 1.28 -26.56 -21.83
N GLU A 25 2.34 -26.45 -21.05
CA GLU A 25 2.53 -27.35 -19.91
C GLU A 25 1.38 -27.10 -18.93
N GLU A 26 0.56 -28.12 -18.70
CA GLU A 26 -0.51 -28.06 -17.71
C GLU A 26 0.10 -27.76 -16.32
N PRO A 27 -0.51 -26.85 -15.55
CA PRO A 27 -0.06 -26.51 -14.21
C PRO A 27 0.03 -27.78 -13.32
N PRO A 28 0.97 -27.81 -12.36
CA PRO A 28 1.22 -29.00 -11.53
C PRO A 28 -0.02 -29.45 -10.71
N SER A 29 -0.95 -28.54 -10.45
CA SER A 29 -2.25 -28.81 -9.81
C SER A 29 -3.21 -29.64 -10.68
N GLU A 30 -3.27 -29.35 -11.98
CA GLU A 30 -4.07 -30.12 -12.94
C GLU A 30 -3.46 -31.51 -13.18
N ARG A 31 -2.13 -31.64 -13.13
CA ARG A 31 -1.45 -32.95 -13.19
C ARG A 31 -1.81 -33.85 -12.01
N SER A 32 -1.88 -33.31 -10.79
CA SER A 32 -2.26 -34.08 -9.59
C SER A 32 -3.70 -34.58 -9.70
N LEU A 33 -4.65 -33.70 -10.03
CA LEU A 33 -6.06 -34.05 -10.26
C LEU A 33 -6.22 -35.11 -11.36
N HIS A 34 -5.57 -34.90 -12.51
CA HIS A 34 -5.64 -35.85 -13.63
C HIS A 34 -5.09 -37.22 -13.23
N SER A 35 -3.96 -37.28 -12.51
CA SER A 35 -3.37 -38.53 -12.05
C SER A 35 -4.29 -39.34 -11.12
N VAL A 36 -5.03 -38.65 -10.24
CA VAL A 36 -6.02 -39.28 -9.35
C VAL A 36 -7.15 -39.89 -10.18
N LEU A 37 -7.68 -39.14 -11.15
CA LEU A 37 -8.74 -39.62 -12.04
C LEU A 37 -8.30 -40.82 -12.89
N GLU A 38 -7.08 -40.78 -13.42
CA GLU A 38 -6.48 -41.89 -14.18
C GLU A 38 -6.35 -43.16 -13.33
N PHE A 39 -5.80 -43.03 -12.12
CA PHE A 39 -5.66 -44.15 -11.19
C PHE A 39 -7.00 -44.81 -10.87
N ILE A 40 -8.04 -44.01 -10.61
CA ILE A 40 -9.39 -44.52 -10.35
C ILE A 40 -9.97 -45.18 -11.61
N ALA A 41 -9.79 -44.59 -12.79
CA ALA A 41 -10.28 -45.17 -14.04
C ALA A 41 -9.64 -46.55 -14.32
N ASP A 42 -8.33 -46.68 -14.08
CA ASP A 42 -7.60 -47.95 -14.19
C ASP A 42 -8.07 -48.97 -13.16
N ALA A 43 -8.23 -48.56 -11.90
CA ALA A 43 -8.71 -49.44 -10.84
C ALA A 43 -10.13 -49.99 -11.13
N VAL A 44 -11.04 -49.14 -11.61
CA VAL A 44 -12.39 -49.55 -12.01
C VAL A 44 -12.32 -50.54 -13.17
N ALA A 45 -11.52 -50.28 -14.21
CA ALA A 45 -11.42 -51.15 -15.39
C ALA A 45 -10.81 -52.53 -15.08
N GLN A 46 -9.98 -52.63 -14.04
CA GLN A 46 -9.32 -53.87 -13.61
C GLN A 46 -10.17 -54.67 -12.61
N GLN A 47 -10.86 -54.00 -11.69
CA GLN A 47 -11.56 -54.65 -10.56
C GLN A 47 -13.06 -54.86 -10.80
N THR A 48 -13.60 -54.31 -11.89
CA THR A 48 -15.02 -54.47 -12.27
C THR A 48 -15.14 -55.16 -13.62
N PRO A 49 -16.30 -55.76 -13.95
CA PRO A 49 -16.49 -56.40 -15.26
C PRO A 49 -16.60 -55.41 -16.41
N PHE A 50 -16.61 -54.09 -16.18
CA PHE A 50 -16.86 -53.08 -17.21
C PHE A 50 -15.61 -52.73 -18.02
N ARG A 51 -15.76 -52.64 -19.34
CA ARG A 51 -14.65 -52.29 -20.25
C ARG A 51 -14.54 -50.80 -20.48
N ARG A 52 -15.67 -50.10 -20.50
CA ARG A 52 -15.74 -48.66 -20.70
C ARG A 52 -15.90 -48.01 -19.35
N VAL A 53 -14.97 -47.12 -19.01
CA VAL A 53 -14.95 -46.38 -17.75
C VAL A 53 -14.69 -44.92 -18.07
N VAL A 54 -15.48 -44.04 -17.47
CA VAL A 54 -15.25 -42.59 -17.47
C VAL A 54 -15.36 -42.11 -16.03
N VAL A 55 -14.30 -41.47 -15.53
CA VAL A 55 -14.27 -40.84 -14.21
C VAL A 55 -14.16 -39.35 -14.42
N SER A 56 -15.07 -38.57 -13.85
CA SER A 56 -15.10 -37.11 -14.00
C SER A 56 -15.10 -36.41 -12.65
N SER A 57 -14.42 -35.27 -12.56
CA SER A 57 -14.47 -34.32 -11.45
C SER A 57 -15.22 -33.06 -11.87
N TYR A 58 -15.89 -32.40 -10.92
CA TYR A 58 -16.71 -31.22 -11.14
C TYR A 58 -16.04 -29.96 -10.61
N ALA A 59 -16.27 -28.82 -11.28
CA ALA A 59 -15.73 -27.53 -10.87
C ALA A 59 -16.33 -27.05 -9.54
N GLU A 60 -17.66 -27.18 -9.41
CA GLU A 60 -18.37 -27.02 -8.15
C GLU A 60 -19.08 -28.32 -7.78
N PRO A 61 -19.00 -28.78 -6.51
CA PRO A 61 -19.72 -29.97 -6.07
C PRO A 61 -21.23 -29.80 -6.22
N LEU A 62 -21.92 -30.82 -6.75
CA LEU A 62 -23.38 -30.82 -6.78
C LEU A 62 -23.92 -31.01 -5.35
N THR A 63 -24.90 -30.19 -5.00
CA THR A 63 -25.57 -30.17 -3.70
C THR A 63 -27.06 -29.87 -3.89
N SER A 64 -27.84 -29.77 -2.81
CA SER A 64 -29.21 -29.27 -2.90
C SER A 64 -29.30 -27.82 -3.41
N ALA A 65 -28.24 -27.02 -3.23
CA ALA A 65 -28.15 -25.64 -3.71
C ALA A 65 -27.56 -25.52 -5.12
N VAL A 66 -26.63 -26.43 -5.48
CA VAL A 66 -25.94 -26.44 -6.78
C VAL A 66 -26.44 -27.64 -7.59
N VAL A 67 -27.41 -27.40 -8.47
CA VAL A 67 -28.08 -28.45 -9.25
C VAL A 67 -27.44 -28.73 -10.62
N SER A 68 -26.49 -27.89 -11.05
CA SER A 68 -25.72 -28.08 -12.29
C SER A 68 -24.30 -27.54 -12.14
N THR A 69 -23.32 -28.18 -12.77
CA THR A 69 -21.90 -27.84 -12.66
C THR A 69 -21.13 -28.17 -13.93
N LEU A 70 -19.95 -27.57 -14.10
CA LEU A 70 -19.01 -27.90 -15.18
C LEU A 70 -18.20 -29.15 -14.82
N VAL A 71 -17.85 -29.95 -15.82
CA VAL A 71 -16.85 -31.01 -15.66
C VAL A 71 -15.47 -30.36 -15.76
N LEU A 72 -14.71 -30.39 -14.67
CA LEU A 72 -13.39 -29.76 -14.58
C LEU A 72 -12.33 -30.62 -15.29
N ALA A 73 -12.37 -31.93 -15.04
CA ALA A 73 -11.44 -32.89 -15.63
C ALA A 73 -12.07 -34.27 -15.72
N TYR A 74 -11.55 -35.12 -16.60
CA TYR A 74 -11.95 -36.51 -16.70
C TYR A 74 -10.77 -37.43 -17.05
N ALA A 75 -10.94 -38.72 -16.76
CA ALA A 75 -10.11 -39.81 -17.28
C ALA A 75 -11.02 -40.91 -17.84
N ALA A 76 -10.59 -41.57 -18.92
CA ALA A 76 -11.37 -42.61 -19.59
C ALA A 76 -10.53 -43.86 -19.89
N ARG A 77 -11.16 -45.04 -19.87
CA ARG A 77 -10.58 -46.32 -20.28
C ARG A 77 -11.57 -47.09 -21.17
N GLY A 78 -11.05 -47.70 -22.23
CA GLY A 78 -11.83 -48.56 -23.14
C GLY A 78 -12.83 -47.85 -24.05
N LEU A 79 -12.80 -46.51 -24.13
CA LEU A 79 -13.58 -45.73 -25.09
C LEU A 79 -12.89 -45.73 -26.46
N ALA A 80 -13.69 -45.65 -27.53
CA ALA A 80 -13.16 -45.39 -28.86
C ALA A 80 -12.74 -43.92 -28.98
N PRO A 81 -11.73 -43.57 -29.82
CA PRO A 81 -11.30 -42.18 -29.99
C PRO A 81 -12.42 -41.21 -30.37
N GLU A 82 -13.39 -41.68 -31.18
CA GLU A 82 -14.58 -40.91 -31.56
C GLU A 82 -15.49 -40.58 -30.37
N ASP A 83 -15.66 -41.55 -29.46
CA ASP A 83 -16.50 -41.40 -28.26
C ASP A 83 -15.84 -40.49 -27.23
N GLU A 84 -14.51 -40.58 -27.11
CA GLU A 84 -13.74 -39.70 -26.24
C GLU A 84 -13.69 -38.27 -26.77
N ALA A 85 -13.68 -38.07 -28.10
CA ALA A 85 -13.81 -36.74 -28.70
C ALA A 85 -15.13 -36.05 -28.32
N VAL A 86 -16.23 -36.80 -28.17
CA VAL A 86 -17.51 -36.25 -27.69
C VAL A 86 -17.39 -35.73 -26.26
N LEU A 87 -16.69 -36.44 -25.37
CA LEU A 87 -16.44 -35.99 -24.00
C LEU A 87 -15.57 -34.73 -23.99
N ARG A 88 -14.51 -34.72 -24.80
CA ARG A 88 -13.58 -33.60 -24.91
C ARG A 88 -14.30 -32.33 -25.38
N CYS A 89 -15.05 -32.41 -26.49
CA CYS A 89 -15.84 -31.28 -26.97
C CYS A 89 -16.88 -30.83 -25.92
N PHE A 90 -17.50 -31.76 -25.19
CA PHE A 90 -18.45 -31.39 -24.13
C PHE A 90 -17.83 -30.48 -23.06
N ILE A 91 -16.59 -30.77 -22.67
CA ILE A 91 -15.85 -30.00 -21.67
C ILE A 91 -15.34 -28.68 -22.27
N GLU A 92 -14.74 -28.73 -23.47
CA GLU A 92 -14.23 -27.54 -24.17
C GLU A 92 -15.33 -26.52 -24.50
N ASP A 93 -16.54 -26.99 -24.80
CA ASP A 93 -17.74 -26.16 -25.04
C ASP A 93 -18.31 -25.55 -23.75
N GLY A 94 -17.78 -25.89 -22.56
CA GLY A 94 -18.26 -25.39 -21.27
C GLY A 94 -19.68 -25.86 -20.94
N ARG A 95 -20.07 -27.07 -21.36
CA ARG A 95 -21.40 -27.62 -21.08
C ARG A 95 -21.48 -28.18 -19.65
N THR A 96 -22.66 -28.09 -19.06
CA THR A 96 -22.88 -28.49 -17.66
C THR A 96 -23.53 -29.86 -17.53
N VAL A 97 -23.16 -30.57 -16.48
CA VAL A 97 -23.86 -31.76 -16.00
C VAL A 97 -24.83 -31.37 -14.89
N THR A 98 -25.91 -32.13 -14.74
CA THR A 98 -26.98 -31.80 -13.78
C THR A 98 -27.15 -32.90 -12.74
N ALA A 99 -27.66 -32.54 -11.56
CA ALA A 99 -28.00 -33.49 -10.50
C ALA A 99 -29.10 -34.49 -10.92
N ALA A 100 -29.89 -34.18 -11.96
CA ALA A 100 -30.94 -35.05 -12.50
C ALA A 100 -30.41 -36.40 -13.01
N ARG A 101 -29.09 -36.51 -13.26
CA ARG A 101 -28.45 -37.78 -13.63
C ARG A 101 -28.34 -38.81 -12.49
N PHE A 102 -28.70 -38.42 -11.26
CA PHE A 102 -28.74 -39.29 -10.08
C PHE A 102 -30.18 -39.41 -9.53
N PRO A 103 -31.11 -40.04 -10.28
CA PRO A 103 -32.51 -40.12 -9.87
C PRO A 103 -32.68 -41.05 -8.65
N PRO A 104 -33.24 -40.58 -7.52
CA PRO A 104 -33.31 -41.35 -6.27
C PRO A 104 -34.03 -42.70 -6.39
N ASP A 105 -35.03 -42.82 -7.28
CA ASP A 105 -35.81 -44.03 -7.54
C ASP A 105 -35.00 -45.13 -8.27
N ARG A 106 -33.81 -44.80 -8.79
CA ARG A 106 -32.92 -45.74 -9.50
C ARG A 106 -31.66 -46.10 -8.72
N ARG A 107 -31.59 -45.69 -7.46
CA ARG A 107 -30.43 -45.95 -6.60
C ARG A 107 -30.39 -47.44 -6.21
N ILE A 108 -29.26 -48.08 -6.49
CA ILE A 108 -28.91 -49.43 -6.04
C ILE A 108 -27.59 -49.34 -5.26
N GLY A 109 -27.69 -49.37 -3.93
CA GLY A 109 -26.54 -49.13 -3.04
C GLY A 109 -26.00 -47.71 -3.20
N CYS A 110 -24.72 -47.58 -3.58
CA CYS A 110 -24.07 -46.30 -3.85
C CYS A 110 -24.11 -45.91 -5.33
N SER A 111 -24.72 -46.70 -6.21
CA SER A 111 -24.77 -46.43 -7.66
C SER A 111 -26.20 -46.24 -8.15
N TYR A 112 -26.35 -45.74 -9.37
CA TYR A 112 -27.60 -45.47 -10.04
C TYR A 112 -27.61 -46.25 -11.35
N TYR A 113 -28.48 -47.25 -11.44
CA TYR A 113 -28.64 -48.06 -12.64
C TYR A 113 -29.89 -47.64 -13.38
N ILE A 114 -29.69 -47.14 -14.60
CA ILE A 114 -30.73 -46.60 -15.47
C ILE A 114 -30.85 -47.57 -16.64
N PRO A 115 -31.93 -48.37 -16.70
CA PRO A 115 -32.11 -49.33 -17.78
C PRO A 115 -32.52 -48.64 -19.08
N ALA A 116 -32.20 -49.28 -20.20
CA ALA A 116 -32.57 -48.84 -21.52
C ALA A 116 -34.07 -48.55 -21.66
N GLY A 117 -34.39 -47.48 -22.40
CA GLY A 117 -35.76 -47.00 -22.59
C GLY A 117 -36.25 -46.05 -21.48
N THR A 118 -35.47 -45.84 -20.41
CA THR A 118 -35.78 -44.81 -19.40
C THR A 118 -35.45 -43.42 -19.95
N GLN A 119 -36.45 -42.55 -20.09
CA GLN A 119 -36.21 -41.15 -20.40
C GLN A 119 -35.80 -40.41 -19.12
N ILE A 120 -34.57 -39.87 -19.11
CA ILE A 120 -34.09 -38.99 -18.05
C ILE A 120 -33.62 -37.70 -18.71
N GLU A 121 -34.33 -36.61 -18.40
CA GLU A 121 -33.92 -35.27 -18.80
C GLU A 121 -32.61 -34.88 -18.08
N GLY A 122 -31.67 -34.26 -18.81
CA GLY A 122 -30.43 -33.72 -18.23
C GLY A 122 -29.25 -34.69 -18.13
N VAL A 123 -29.35 -35.92 -18.64
CA VAL A 123 -28.18 -36.83 -18.79
C VAL A 123 -27.41 -36.48 -20.07
N SER A 124 -26.35 -35.70 -19.92
CA SER A 124 -25.41 -35.33 -20.99
C SER A 124 -23.97 -35.36 -20.48
N PRO A 125 -22.96 -35.62 -21.33
CA PRO A 125 -23.08 -36.09 -22.72
C PRO A 125 -23.54 -37.56 -22.79
N GLN A 126 -24.24 -37.93 -23.87
CA GLN A 126 -24.60 -39.34 -24.13
C GLN A 126 -23.53 -39.99 -24.99
N VAL A 127 -22.68 -40.82 -24.38
CA VAL A 127 -21.62 -41.54 -25.07
C VAL A 127 -21.97 -43.03 -25.11
N ARG A 128 -22.88 -43.39 -26.00
CA ARG A 128 -23.49 -44.72 -26.07
C ARG A 128 -22.52 -45.77 -26.61
N SER A 129 -22.54 -46.96 -26.02
CA SER A 129 -21.85 -48.11 -26.60
C SER A 129 -22.48 -48.53 -27.93
N ARG A 130 -21.64 -49.03 -28.84
CA ARG A 130 -22.06 -49.66 -30.10
C ARG A 130 -22.10 -51.19 -29.99
N ARG A 131 -21.72 -51.76 -28.84
CA ARG A 131 -21.70 -53.22 -28.62
C ARG A 131 -23.10 -53.74 -28.31
N ARG A 132 -23.45 -54.87 -28.92
CA ARG A 132 -24.67 -55.61 -28.62
C ARG A 132 -24.35 -56.85 -27.81
N PHE A 133 -25.13 -57.08 -26.76
CA PHE A 133 -25.03 -58.27 -25.92
C PHE A 133 -26.17 -59.23 -26.26
N ILE A 134 -25.84 -60.51 -26.47
CA ILE A 134 -26.80 -61.57 -26.80
C ILE A 134 -26.97 -62.46 -25.57
N VAL A 135 -27.27 -61.83 -24.43
CA VAL A 135 -27.53 -62.52 -23.16
C VAL A 135 -28.99 -62.23 -22.78
N PRO A 136 -29.85 -63.24 -22.56
CA PRO A 136 -31.22 -63.01 -22.10
C PRO A 136 -31.23 -62.19 -20.80
N GLU A 137 -32.00 -61.10 -20.79
CA GLU A 137 -32.05 -60.13 -19.67
C GLU A 137 -30.70 -59.49 -19.30
N GLY A 138 -29.71 -59.54 -20.20
CA GLY A 138 -28.39 -58.96 -20.04
C GLY A 138 -28.35 -57.44 -20.17
N TRP A 139 -27.13 -56.91 -20.16
CA TRP A 139 -26.84 -55.49 -20.35
C TRP A 139 -27.31 -55.00 -21.72
N HIS A 140 -28.03 -53.89 -21.75
CA HIS A 140 -28.41 -53.21 -23.00
C HIS A 140 -27.42 -52.10 -23.33
N GLN A 141 -27.17 -51.83 -24.62
CA GLN A 141 -26.25 -50.77 -25.07
C GLN A 141 -26.63 -49.33 -24.63
N ASP A 142 -27.88 -49.16 -24.17
CA ASP A 142 -28.43 -47.89 -23.65
C ASP A 142 -28.62 -47.94 -22.13
N ASP A 143 -28.17 -49.01 -21.47
CA ASP A 143 -28.09 -49.04 -20.01
C ASP A 143 -26.99 -48.08 -19.55
N LEU A 144 -27.24 -47.42 -18.43
CA LEU A 144 -26.28 -46.50 -17.83
C LEU A 144 -26.10 -46.84 -16.36
N LEU A 145 -24.84 -47.02 -15.95
CA LEU A 145 -24.47 -47.17 -14.54
C LEU A 145 -23.58 -46.00 -14.12
N LEU A 146 -24.09 -45.21 -13.17
CA LEU A 146 -23.38 -44.07 -12.59
C LEU A 146 -23.17 -44.29 -11.10
N THR A 147 -21.95 -44.06 -10.62
CA THR A 147 -21.62 -44.04 -9.19
C THR A 147 -21.10 -42.64 -8.86
N PRO A 148 -21.82 -41.82 -8.06
CA PRO A 148 -21.33 -40.52 -7.64
C PRO A 148 -20.07 -40.66 -6.80
N ILE A 149 -19.13 -39.74 -7.00
CA ILE A 149 -17.97 -39.56 -6.14
C ILE A 149 -18.41 -38.57 -5.07
N GLU A 150 -18.79 -39.08 -3.90
CA GLU A 150 -19.34 -38.29 -2.80
C GLU A 150 -18.30 -38.07 -1.71
N SER A 151 -18.28 -36.86 -1.16
CA SER A 151 -17.61 -36.57 0.11
C SER A 151 -18.42 -35.57 0.92
N GLU A 152 -18.60 -35.84 2.21
CA GLU A 152 -19.36 -35.00 3.14
C GLU A 152 -20.75 -34.57 2.64
N GLY A 153 -21.44 -35.44 1.89
CA GLY A 153 -22.77 -35.15 1.33
C GLY A 153 -22.78 -34.25 0.09
N ARG A 154 -21.61 -33.98 -0.49
CA ARG A 154 -21.43 -33.24 -1.75
C ARG A 154 -20.95 -34.20 -2.85
N ILE A 155 -21.46 -34.06 -4.06
CA ILE A 155 -21.02 -34.88 -5.20
C ILE A 155 -19.90 -34.13 -5.93
N LEU A 156 -18.67 -34.60 -5.75
CA LEU A 156 -17.45 -34.03 -6.35
C LEU A 156 -17.24 -34.47 -7.80
N GLY A 157 -17.94 -35.53 -8.23
CA GLY A 157 -17.72 -36.15 -9.53
C GLY A 157 -18.59 -37.39 -9.75
N ALA A 158 -18.25 -38.16 -10.77
CA ALA A 158 -18.95 -39.40 -11.09
C ALA A 158 -18.03 -40.42 -11.75
N ILE A 159 -18.30 -41.70 -11.49
CA ILE A 159 -17.80 -42.84 -12.24
C ILE A 159 -18.96 -43.33 -13.11
N SER A 160 -18.76 -43.35 -14.42
CA SER A 160 -19.67 -43.93 -15.40
C SER A 160 -19.04 -45.18 -15.99
N VAL A 161 -19.78 -46.28 -16.01
CA VAL A 161 -19.29 -47.54 -16.58
C VAL A 161 -20.28 -48.17 -17.56
N ASP A 162 -19.73 -48.86 -18.55
CA ASP A 162 -20.47 -49.51 -19.63
C ASP A 162 -19.67 -50.72 -20.17
N ASP A 163 -20.27 -51.49 -21.07
CA ASP A 163 -19.70 -52.68 -21.70
C ASP A 163 -19.19 -53.76 -20.72
N PRO A 164 -20.07 -54.41 -19.93
CA PRO A 164 -19.66 -55.52 -19.07
C PRO A 164 -19.12 -56.69 -19.90
N ARG A 165 -17.99 -57.27 -19.47
CA ARG A 165 -17.26 -58.35 -20.17
C ARG A 165 -18.08 -59.62 -20.33
N ASP A 166 -18.93 -59.91 -19.37
CA ASP A 166 -19.84 -61.07 -19.33
C ASP A 166 -21.22 -60.76 -19.92
N GLY A 167 -21.48 -59.50 -20.32
CA GLY A 167 -22.77 -59.04 -20.81
C GLY A 167 -23.88 -59.04 -19.76
N ALA A 168 -23.55 -59.27 -18.48
CA ALA A 168 -24.52 -59.32 -17.40
C ALA A 168 -24.85 -57.91 -16.88
N ARG A 169 -26.03 -57.77 -16.29
CA ARG A 169 -26.38 -56.59 -15.50
C ARG A 169 -25.51 -56.48 -14.24
N PRO A 170 -25.42 -55.29 -13.61
CA PRO A 170 -24.54 -55.07 -12.47
C PRO A 170 -24.82 -56.03 -11.32
N THR A 171 -23.80 -56.79 -10.90
CA THR A 171 -23.91 -57.68 -9.75
C THR A 171 -23.72 -56.90 -8.43
N PRO A 172 -24.27 -57.40 -7.30
CA PRO A 172 -24.02 -56.79 -5.99
C PRO A 172 -22.54 -56.63 -5.65
N HIS A 173 -21.68 -57.56 -6.13
CA HIS A 173 -20.23 -57.45 -5.94
C HIS A 173 -19.65 -56.28 -6.74
N ALA A 174 -19.97 -56.15 -8.03
CA ALA A 174 -19.50 -55.05 -8.85
C ALA A 174 -19.94 -53.68 -8.29
N LEU A 175 -21.18 -53.57 -7.80
CA LEU A 175 -21.69 -52.34 -7.17
C LEU A 175 -20.96 -51.98 -5.88
N ARG A 176 -20.56 -52.96 -5.07
CA ARG A 176 -19.74 -52.72 -3.86
C ARG A 176 -18.36 -52.20 -4.22
N VAL A 177 -17.68 -52.81 -5.20
CA VAL A 177 -16.36 -52.38 -5.66
C VAL A 177 -16.42 -50.95 -6.20
N LEU A 178 -17.42 -50.61 -7.03
CA LEU A 178 -17.62 -49.24 -7.52
C LEU A 178 -17.82 -48.25 -6.38
N GLY A 179 -18.61 -48.60 -5.36
CA GLY A 179 -18.83 -47.74 -4.19
C GLY A 179 -17.58 -47.56 -3.31
N GLU A 180 -16.69 -48.55 -3.24
CA GLU A 180 -15.39 -48.43 -2.56
C GLU A 180 -14.45 -47.50 -3.33
N LEU A 181 -14.32 -47.69 -4.64
CA LEU A 181 -13.50 -46.85 -5.52
C LEU A 181 -13.99 -45.40 -5.52
N ALA A 182 -15.32 -45.18 -5.57
CA ALA A 182 -15.91 -43.85 -5.50
C ALA A 182 -15.62 -43.12 -4.19
N ARG A 183 -15.65 -43.82 -3.04
CA ARG A 183 -15.28 -43.21 -1.75
C ARG A 183 -13.81 -42.84 -1.66
N MET A 184 -12.91 -43.71 -2.15
CA MET A 184 -11.48 -43.40 -2.20
C MET A 184 -11.20 -42.21 -3.12
N ALA A 185 -11.88 -42.15 -4.27
CA ALA A 185 -11.80 -40.99 -5.16
C ALA A 185 -12.28 -39.71 -4.46
N GLY A 186 -13.37 -39.77 -3.69
CA GLY A 186 -13.88 -38.62 -2.93
C GLY A 186 -12.85 -38.08 -1.95
N ALA A 187 -12.23 -38.95 -1.15
CA ALA A 187 -11.18 -38.57 -0.21
C ALA A 187 -9.93 -37.98 -0.91
N ALA A 188 -9.50 -38.58 -2.01
CA ALA A 188 -8.33 -38.11 -2.77
C ALA A 188 -8.58 -36.75 -3.45
N LEU A 189 -9.79 -36.52 -3.97
CA LEU A 189 -10.17 -35.24 -4.59
C LEU A 189 -10.26 -34.12 -3.54
N ASP A 190 -10.85 -34.38 -2.37
CA ASP A 190 -10.88 -33.41 -1.27
C ASP A 190 -9.48 -33.05 -0.78
N GLN A 191 -8.61 -34.06 -0.59
CA GLN A 191 -7.23 -33.82 -0.20
C GLN A 191 -6.50 -32.94 -1.23
N THR A 192 -6.69 -33.21 -2.52
CA THR A 192 -6.07 -32.43 -3.61
C THR A 192 -6.58 -30.98 -3.60
N ALA A 193 -7.87 -30.75 -3.32
CA ALA A 193 -8.45 -29.41 -3.23
C ALA A 193 -7.98 -28.65 -1.98
N GLU A 194 -7.84 -29.32 -0.84
CA GLU A 194 -7.33 -28.73 0.40
C GLU A 194 -5.84 -28.33 0.27
N GLU A 195 -5.02 -29.19 -0.33
CA GLU A 195 -3.62 -28.89 -0.65
C GLU A 195 -3.47 -27.66 -1.56
N GLN A 196 -4.36 -27.49 -2.53
CA GLN A 196 -4.39 -26.30 -3.40
C GLN A 196 -4.75 -25.04 -2.61
N HIS A 197 -5.80 -25.08 -1.79
CA HIS A 197 -6.22 -23.94 -0.99
C HIS A 197 -5.10 -23.47 -0.02
N LEU A 198 -4.41 -24.43 0.60
CA LEU A 198 -3.27 -24.17 1.48
C LEU A 198 -2.04 -23.63 0.73
N SER A 199 -1.88 -23.93 -0.56
CA SER A 199 -0.77 -23.46 -1.40
C SER A 199 -1.01 -22.04 -1.97
N GLU A 200 -2.26 -21.69 -2.27
CA GLU A 200 -2.63 -20.40 -2.87
C GLU A 200 -2.60 -19.24 -1.86
N GLN A 201 -3.07 -19.47 -0.62
CA GLN A 201 -3.15 -18.40 0.39
C GLN A 201 -1.80 -17.74 0.75
N PRO A 202 -0.70 -18.49 1.01
CA PRO A 202 0.61 -17.89 1.31
C PRO A 202 1.19 -17.12 0.12
N SER A 203 0.89 -17.56 -1.10
CA SER A 203 1.36 -16.93 -2.33
C SER A 203 0.64 -15.60 -2.58
N LEU A 204 -0.69 -15.57 -2.41
CA LEU A 204 -1.48 -14.34 -2.50
C LEU A 204 -1.08 -13.35 -1.40
N PHE A 205 -0.91 -13.81 -0.15
CA PHE A 205 -0.45 -12.94 0.95
C PHE A 205 0.91 -12.33 0.67
N ARG A 206 1.87 -13.13 0.18
CA ARG A 206 3.21 -12.63 -0.20
C ARG A 206 3.11 -11.59 -1.32
N LEU A 207 2.32 -11.85 -2.36
CA LEU A 207 2.12 -10.91 -3.47
C LEU A 207 1.52 -9.57 -2.97
N LEU A 208 0.48 -9.62 -2.12
CA LEU A 208 -0.12 -8.44 -1.53
C LEU A 208 0.86 -7.66 -0.64
N ALA A 209 1.67 -8.37 0.15
CA ALA A 209 2.67 -7.76 1.02
C ALA A 209 3.85 -7.16 0.21
N GLU A 210 4.27 -7.78 -0.88
CA GLU A 210 5.36 -7.29 -1.74
C GLU A 210 4.97 -6.06 -2.55
N HIS A 211 3.70 -5.95 -2.96
CA HIS A 211 3.19 -4.79 -3.70
C HIS A 211 2.56 -3.70 -2.82
N CYS A 212 2.61 -3.82 -1.50
CA CYS A 212 2.14 -2.78 -0.60
C CYS A 212 3.11 -1.59 -0.55
N MET A 213 2.57 -0.37 -0.50
CA MET A 213 3.35 0.86 -0.30
C MET A 213 3.97 0.96 1.10
N ALA A 214 3.44 0.18 2.06
CA ALA A 214 3.95 0.08 3.42
C ALA A 214 5.10 -0.93 3.51
N GLY A 215 6.14 -0.59 4.29
CA GLY A 215 7.14 -1.56 4.72
C GLY A 215 6.54 -2.46 5.80
N PHE A 216 6.60 -3.77 5.61
CA PHE A 216 6.20 -4.74 6.63
C PHE A 216 7.39 -5.52 7.11
N LEU A 217 7.51 -5.63 8.43
CA LEU A 217 8.50 -6.50 9.05
C LEU A 217 7.90 -7.26 10.23
N VAL A 218 8.40 -8.47 10.48
CA VAL A 218 8.02 -9.27 11.66
C VAL A 218 9.25 -9.48 12.52
N THR A 219 9.08 -9.28 13.83
CA THR A 219 10.15 -9.43 14.81
C THR A 219 9.84 -10.54 15.81
N ASP A 220 10.82 -11.39 16.10
CA ASP A 220 10.85 -12.29 17.26
C ASP A 220 11.95 -11.79 18.20
N GLY A 221 11.54 -11.05 19.25
CA GLY A 221 12.45 -10.31 20.13
C GLY A 221 13.31 -9.30 19.36
N GLU A 222 14.62 -9.52 19.30
CA GLU A 222 15.58 -8.64 18.62
C GLU A 222 15.81 -8.96 17.15
N ARG A 223 15.20 -10.05 16.64
CA ARG A 223 15.48 -10.60 15.30
C ARG A 223 14.36 -10.29 14.33
N LEU A 224 14.71 -10.00 13.08
CA LEU A 224 13.78 -9.94 11.96
C LEU A 224 13.54 -11.34 11.39
N THR A 225 12.28 -11.77 11.36
CA THR A 225 11.86 -13.07 10.80
C THR A 225 11.23 -12.92 9.43
N TYR A 226 10.72 -11.73 9.11
CA TYR A 226 10.16 -11.39 7.81
C TYR A 226 10.39 -9.91 7.51
N VAL A 227 10.64 -9.61 6.24
CA VAL A 227 10.62 -8.25 5.67
C VAL A 227 10.09 -8.35 4.24
N ASN A 228 9.26 -7.40 3.81
CA ASN A 228 8.88 -7.25 2.40
C ASN A 228 9.90 -6.40 1.63
N GLY A 229 9.78 -6.36 0.29
CA GLY A 229 10.67 -5.56 -0.56
C GLY A 229 10.67 -4.07 -0.24
N ARG A 230 9.54 -3.53 0.24
CA ARG A 230 9.43 -2.12 0.60
C ARG A 230 10.34 -1.72 1.76
N VAL A 231 10.56 -2.59 2.76
CA VAL A 231 11.52 -2.33 3.84
C VAL A 231 12.96 -2.25 3.30
N ALA A 232 13.32 -3.12 2.35
CA ALA A 232 14.62 -3.08 1.69
C ALA A 232 14.84 -1.74 0.98
N ASP A 233 13.85 -1.28 0.21
CA ASP A 233 13.89 0.01 -0.48
C ASP A 233 13.98 1.20 0.49
N LEU A 234 13.20 1.17 1.57
CA LEU A 234 13.15 2.26 2.55
C LEU A 234 14.49 2.51 3.23
N PHE A 235 15.20 1.43 3.59
CA PHE A 235 16.45 1.50 4.36
C PHE A 235 17.72 1.31 3.52
N GLY A 236 17.62 0.86 2.27
CA GLY A 236 18.76 0.63 1.37
C GLY A 236 19.57 -0.63 1.71
N TYR A 237 18.95 -1.61 2.36
CA TYR A 237 19.56 -2.91 2.67
C TYR A 237 18.97 -3.99 1.77
N SER A 238 19.74 -5.03 1.47
CA SER A 238 19.17 -6.26 0.90
C SER A 238 18.33 -7.00 1.94
N ARG A 239 17.45 -7.89 1.48
CA ARG A 239 16.62 -8.72 2.35
C ARG A 239 17.47 -9.60 3.27
N GLU A 240 18.55 -10.17 2.75
CA GLU A 240 19.48 -11.02 3.49
C GLU A 240 20.18 -10.23 4.60
N GLU A 241 20.63 -9.02 4.31
CA GLU A 241 21.24 -8.12 5.30
C GLU A 241 20.24 -7.73 6.41
N LEU A 242 18.98 -7.44 6.04
CA LEU A 242 17.93 -7.13 7.01
C LEU A 242 17.62 -8.31 7.92
N LEU A 243 17.48 -9.52 7.37
CA LEU A 243 17.21 -10.71 8.18
C LEU A 243 18.41 -11.10 9.07
N ALA A 244 19.62 -10.72 8.69
CA ALA A 244 20.82 -10.86 9.51
C ALA A 244 21.00 -9.74 10.55
N LEU A 245 20.24 -8.64 10.45
CA LEU A 245 20.37 -7.48 11.33
C LEU A 245 19.83 -7.79 12.72
N GLN A 246 20.74 -7.85 13.70
CA GLN A 246 20.39 -8.02 15.11
C GLN A 246 21.24 -7.08 15.99
N PRO A 247 20.62 -6.21 16.80
CA PRO A 247 19.18 -6.05 16.94
C PRO A 247 18.54 -5.24 15.79
N TRP A 248 17.29 -5.53 15.46
CA TRP A 248 16.57 -4.87 14.36
C TRP A 248 16.37 -3.36 14.56
N TRP A 249 16.28 -2.90 15.82
CA TRP A 249 16.08 -1.47 16.14
C TRP A 249 17.29 -0.59 15.83
N GLN A 250 18.36 -1.15 15.26
CA GLN A 250 19.40 -0.37 14.57
C GLN A 250 18.85 0.46 13.42
N LEU A 251 17.73 0.03 12.82
CA LEU A 251 16.99 0.79 11.80
C LEU A 251 16.32 2.04 12.37
N ILE A 252 16.25 2.20 13.70
CA ILE A 252 15.65 3.35 14.38
C ILE A 252 16.76 4.25 14.94
N HIS A 253 16.57 5.56 14.77
CA HIS A 253 17.47 6.58 15.27
C HIS A 253 17.63 6.51 16.80
N PRO A 254 18.86 6.69 17.36
CA PRO A 254 19.15 6.43 18.77
C PRO A 254 18.22 7.13 19.78
N ASP A 255 17.84 8.37 19.51
CA ASP A 255 16.97 9.16 20.41
C ASP A 255 15.56 8.57 20.53
N GLU A 256 15.09 7.84 19.51
CA GLU A 256 13.73 7.31 19.40
C GLU A 256 13.62 5.83 19.77
N ARG A 257 14.74 5.10 19.90
CA ARG A 257 14.74 3.65 20.18
C ARG A 257 13.94 3.30 21.42
N ALA A 258 14.13 4.04 22.52
CA ALA A 258 13.42 3.80 23.77
C ALA A 258 11.91 4.03 23.64
N ALA A 259 11.46 4.91 22.73
CA ALA A 259 10.04 5.12 22.48
C ALA A 259 9.46 3.99 21.61
N VAL A 260 10.17 3.56 20.56
CA VAL A 260 9.73 2.45 19.69
C VAL A 260 9.66 1.13 20.48
N LEU A 261 10.65 0.88 21.34
CA LEU A 261 10.78 -0.37 22.10
C LEU A 261 9.81 -0.47 23.28
N ARG A 262 9.31 0.64 23.81
CA ARG A 262 8.36 0.62 24.94
C ARG A 262 7.00 0.03 24.59
N GLN A 263 6.68 -0.13 23.29
CA GLN A 263 5.51 -0.87 22.78
C GLN A 263 4.20 -0.60 23.57
N GLU A 264 3.95 0.66 23.93
CA GLU A 264 2.73 1.05 24.65
C GLU A 264 1.49 0.89 23.76
N ALA A 265 0.33 0.56 24.37
CA ALA A 265 -0.92 0.32 23.66
C ALA A 265 -1.37 1.49 22.76
N ASP A 266 -0.89 2.71 23.00
CA ASP A 266 -1.17 3.89 22.17
C ASP A 266 -0.45 3.86 20.80
N ILE A 267 0.69 3.16 20.68
CA ILE A 267 1.39 2.94 19.40
C ILE A 267 0.53 2.08 18.45
N GLN A 268 -0.34 1.23 18.98
CA GLN A 268 -1.20 0.33 18.20
C GLN A 268 -2.34 1.05 17.46
N ARG A 269 -2.82 2.20 17.97
CA ARG A 269 -3.96 2.94 17.37
C ARG A 269 -3.56 4.18 16.59
N ALA A 270 -2.61 4.97 17.08
CA ALA A 270 -2.25 6.24 16.44
C ALA A 270 -1.02 6.09 15.51
N GLY A 271 -0.14 5.14 15.81
CA GLY A 271 1.21 5.07 15.24
C GLY A 271 2.12 6.16 15.78
N MET A 272 3.42 5.91 15.74
CA MET A 272 4.43 6.83 16.26
C MET A 272 5.31 7.34 15.12
N ARG A 273 5.52 8.67 15.08
CA ARG A 273 6.51 9.27 14.17
C ARG A 273 7.90 9.04 14.73
N ALA A 274 8.78 8.40 13.97
CA ALA A 274 10.17 8.16 14.35
C ALA A 274 11.10 8.33 13.16
N ARG A 275 12.37 8.61 13.45
CA ARG A 275 13.41 8.65 12.43
C ARG A 275 13.98 7.24 12.24
N GLY A 276 13.91 6.74 11.01
CA GLY A 276 14.64 5.57 10.57
C GLY A 276 16.05 5.96 10.09
N VAL A 277 17.02 5.06 10.24
CA VAL A 277 18.40 5.24 9.77
C VAL A 277 18.67 4.27 8.62
N ARG A 278 19.01 4.81 7.45
CA ARG A 278 19.36 4.04 6.26
C ARG A 278 20.80 3.53 6.32
N LYS A 279 21.14 2.59 5.44
CA LYS A 279 22.50 2.03 5.31
C LYS A 279 23.57 3.09 5.04
N ASP A 280 23.22 4.13 4.29
CA ASP A 280 24.09 5.28 3.98
C ASP A 280 24.16 6.32 5.12
N SER A 281 23.59 6.02 6.29
CA SER A 281 23.44 6.90 7.45
C SER A 281 22.51 8.10 7.26
N SER A 282 21.83 8.22 6.12
CA SER A 282 20.74 9.20 5.96
C SER A 282 19.53 8.81 6.80
N THR A 283 18.65 9.77 7.10
CA THR A 283 17.44 9.53 7.87
C THR A 283 16.18 9.56 7.02
N VAL A 284 15.19 8.77 7.42
CA VAL A 284 13.84 8.73 6.85
C VAL A 284 12.83 8.99 7.95
N TRP A 285 11.79 9.79 7.68
CA TRP A 285 10.70 9.91 8.63
C TRP A 285 9.71 8.77 8.42
N LEU A 286 9.43 8.04 9.49
CA LEU A 286 8.54 6.89 9.49
C LEU A 286 7.35 7.14 10.41
N LEU A 287 6.17 6.72 9.98
CA LEU A 287 5.09 6.37 10.89
C LEU A 287 5.17 4.87 11.14
N VAL A 288 5.37 4.51 12.40
CA VAL A 288 5.59 3.13 12.85
C VAL A 288 4.40 2.67 13.67
N ARG A 289 3.81 1.53 13.30
CA ARG A 289 2.84 0.82 14.14
C ARG A 289 3.36 -0.58 14.42
N SER A 290 2.96 -1.14 15.56
CA SER A 290 3.36 -2.47 15.99
C SER A 290 2.14 -3.24 16.50
N TYR A 291 1.97 -4.46 16.00
CA TYR A 291 0.86 -5.35 16.31
C TYR A 291 1.42 -6.65 16.89
N PRO A 292 1.08 -7.01 18.13
CA PRO A 292 1.45 -8.31 18.66
C PRO A 292 0.71 -9.41 17.91
N LEU A 293 1.39 -10.50 17.62
CA LEU A 293 0.82 -11.68 16.96
C LEU A 293 1.53 -12.94 17.44
N GLU A 294 0.88 -14.08 17.25
CA GLU A 294 1.52 -15.38 17.43
C GLU A 294 2.00 -15.88 16.06
N TYR A 295 3.31 -16.09 15.92
CA TYR A 295 3.93 -16.62 14.71
C TYR A 295 4.79 -17.81 15.07
N GLN A 296 4.50 -18.97 14.48
CA GLN A 296 5.20 -20.24 14.78
C GLN A 296 5.22 -20.57 16.28
N HIS A 297 4.09 -20.37 16.98
CA HIS A 297 3.94 -20.59 18.42
C HIS A 297 4.84 -19.72 19.30
N ARG A 298 5.29 -18.57 18.77
CA ARG A 298 6.05 -17.56 19.51
C ARG A 298 5.35 -16.22 19.48
N GLN A 299 5.51 -15.47 20.56
CA GLN A 299 5.11 -14.05 20.62
C GLN A 299 6.02 -13.26 19.68
N ALA A 300 5.42 -12.67 18.66
CA ALA A 300 6.08 -11.87 17.65
C ALA A 300 5.34 -10.53 17.48
N HIS A 301 5.95 -9.61 16.75
CA HIS A 301 5.33 -8.35 16.39
C HIS A 301 5.39 -8.14 14.88
N LEU A 302 4.26 -7.81 14.27
CA LEU A 302 4.22 -7.21 12.93
C LEU A 302 4.34 -5.70 13.08
N MET A 303 5.30 -5.11 12.39
CA MET A 303 5.40 -3.67 12.28
C MET A 303 5.09 -3.22 10.86
N ASP A 304 4.27 -2.19 10.74
CA ASP A 304 4.10 -1.44 9.51
C ASP A 304 4.90 -0.13 9.57
N LEU A 305 5.48 0.24 8.45
CA LEU A 305 6.34 1.40 8.28
C LEU A 305 5.86 2.20 7.08
N PHE A 306 5.39 3.42 7.31
CA PHE A 306 5.05 4.35 6.25
C PHE A 306 6.09 5.47 6.18
N ASP A 307 6.62 5.73 4.99
CA ASP A 307 7.45 6.91 4.76
C ASP A 307 6.56 8.16 4.80
N ILE A 308 6.79 9.01 5.80
CA ILE A 308 6.10 10.29 5.98
C ILE A 308 7.05 11.47 5.75
N SER A 309 8.21 11.26 5.10
CA SER A 309 9.21 12.29 4.84
C SER A 309 8.65 13.46 4.04
N GLU A 310 7.84 13.18 3.01
CA GLU A 310 7.18 14.23 2.24
C GLU A 310 6.14 14.99 3.08
N GLN A 311 5.38 14.29 3.91
CA GLN A 311 4.41 14.92 4.81
C GLN A 311 5.13 15.86 5.80
N VAL A 312 6.17 15.38 6.49
CA VAL A 312 6.95 16.20 7.44
C VAL A 312 7.59 17.39 6.74
N ARG A 313 8.15 17.20 5.53
CA ARG A 313 8.70 18.30 4.72
C ARG A 313 7.65 19.33 4.36
N THR A 314 6.45 18.89 3.95
CA THR A 314 5.35 19.78 3.57
C THR A 314 4.80 20.53 4.77
N GLU A 315 4.60 19.84 5.90
CA GLU A 315 4.23 20.45 7.18
C GLU A 315 5.27 21.52 7.59
N GLY A 316 6.57 21.23 7.43
CA GLY A 316 7.65 22.17 7.68
C GLY A 316 7.61 23.41 6.78
N LEU A 317 7.43 23.22 5.47
CA LEU A 317 7.31 24.33 4.50
C LEU A 317 6.06 25.19 4.74
N LEU A 318 4.93 24.56 5.10
CA LEU A 318 3.71 25.28 5.46
C LEU A 318 3.92 26.09 6.73
N ARG A 319 4.60 25.53 7.72
CA ARG A 319 4.94 26.23 8.96
C ARG A 319 5.88 27.41 8.71
N GLU A 320 6.91 27.22 7.89
CA GLU A 320 7.82 28.30 7.51
C GLU A 320 7.08 29.42 6.77
N LYS A 321 6.23 29.08 5.78
CA LYS A 321 5.37 30.07 5.09
C LYS A 321 4.39 30.75 6.03
N ALA A 322 3.91 30.06 7.06
CA ALA A 322 3.02 30.63 8.07
C ALA A 322 3.74 31.54 9.09
N MET A 323 5.08 31.53 9.15
CA MET A 323 5.88 32.33 10.09
C MET A 323 6.47 33.61 9.49
N HIS A 324 6.48 33.73 8.16
CA HIS A 324 7.05 34.89 7.46
C HIS A 324 5.98 35.75 6.79
N ASP A 325 6.27 37.05 6.64
CA ASP A 325 5.45 37.98 5.87
C ASP A 325 5.77 37.82 4.37
N PRO A 326 4.77 37.55 3.50
CA PRO A 326 5.00 37.23 2.10
C PRO A 326 5.57 38.39 1.28
N LEU A 327 5.34 39.64 1.71
CA LEU A 327 5.86 40.80 0.99
C LEU A 327 7.33 41.03 1.32
N THR A 328 7.70 41.03 2.59
CA THR A 328 9.02 41.47 3.07
C THR A 328 10.00 40.33 3.35
N GLY A 329 9.50 39.10 3.56
CA GLY A 329 10.28 37.94 4.00
C GLY A 329 10.70 37.97 5.47
N LEU A 330 10.35 39.04 6.21
CA LEU A 330 10.57 39.12 7.65
C LEU A 330 9.67 38.14 8.40
N LEU A 331 9.91 37.96 9.70
CA LEU A 331 8.96 37.24 10.54
C LEU A 331 7.62 37.98 10.53
N ASN A 332 6.51 37.26 10.62
CA ASN A 332 5.20 37.88 10.72
C ASN A 332 4.74 37.99 12.18
N ARG A 333 3.63 38.70 12.37
CA ARG A 333 3.03 38.88 13.69
C ARG A 333 2.72 37.55 14.40
N HIS A 334 2.26 36.54 13.67
CA HIS A 334 1.94 35.24 14.26
C HIS A 334 3.17 34.57 14.90
N TYR A 335 4.33 34.62 14.23
CA TYR A 335 5.59 34.13 14.81
C TYR A 335 5.93 34.83 16.13
N PHE A 336 5.78 36.15 16.19
CA PHE A 336 6.02 36.91 17.42
C PHE A 336 5.08 36.45 18.55
N ASP A 337 3.77 36.39 18.26
CA ASP A 337 2.75 36.01 19.24
C ASP A 337 2.99 34.60 19.82
N GLU A 338 3.43 33.64 18.99
CA GLU A 338 3.76 32.28 19.45
C GLU A 338 5.08 32.21 20.23
N THR A 339 6.10 32.98 19.84
CA THR A 339 7.49 32.74 20.27
C THR A 339 7.91 33.63 21.44
N ILE A 340 7.34 34.84 21.59
CA ILE A 340 7.79 35.82 22.59
C ILE A 340 7.69 35.29 24.02
N TYR A 341 6.69 34.46 24.33
CA TYR A 341 6.55 33.88 25.66
C TYR A 341 7.64 32.86 25.99
N THR A 342 8.22 32.21 24.98
CA THR A 342 9.39 31.34 25.15
C THR A 342 10.62 32.18 25.50
N GLU A 343 10.81 33.32 24.84
CA GLU A 343 11.89 34.25 25.17
C GLU A 343 11.71 34.87 26.56
N LEU A 344 10.48 35.20 26.95
CA LEU A 344 10.17 35.66 28.31
C LEU A 344 10.56 34.62 29.36
N LYS A 345 10.16 33.35 29.17
CA LYS A 345 10.52 32.25 30.07
C LYS A 345 12.03 32.04 30.15
N ARG A 346 12.72 32.13 28.99
CA ARG A 346 14.18 32.05 28.92
C ARG A 346 14.84 33.19 29.70
N SER A 347 14.39 34.42 29.46
CA SER A 347 14.89 35.63 30.13
C SER A 347 14.66 35.59 31.64
N GLN A 348 13.51 35.09 32.10
CA GLN A 348 13.22 34.81 33.51
C GLN A 348 14.17 33.77 34.10
N ARG A 349 14.37 32.65 33.42
CA ARG A 349 15.25 31.55 33.88
C ARG A 349 16.70 31.97 34.02
N TYR A 350 17.22 32.72 33.05
CA TYR A 350 18.63 33.12 33.00
C TYR A 350 18.90 34.51 33.54
N LYS A 351 17.87 35.22 34.02
CA LYS A 351 17.92 36.61 34.48
C LYS A 351 18.60 37.55 33.47
N ARG A 352 18.24 37.40 32.19
CA ARG A 352 18.75 38.24 31.09
C ARG A 352 17.65 39.19 30.63
N SER A 353 18.00 40.46 30.42
CA SER A 353 17.04 41.47 29.93
C SER A 353 16.84 41.31 28.42
N PHE A 354 15.67 41.70 27.91
CA PHE A 354 15.44 41.86 26.47
C PHE A 354 14.65 43.13 26.21
N THR A 355 14.79 43.69 25.01
CA THR A 355 14.07 44.92 24.62
C THR A 355 13.16 44.68 23.43
N LEU A 356 11.94 45.23 23.51
CA LEU A 356 11.01 45.34 22.38
C LEU A 356 11.11 46.76 21.82
N LEU A 357 11.23 46.87 20.50
CA LEU A 357 11.28 48.15 19.78
C LEU A 357 10.18 48.13 18.72
N LEU A 358 9.13 48.93 18.92
CA LEU A 358 8.09 49.19 17.92
C LEU A 358 8.55 50.31 17.01
N THR A 359 8.27 50.14 15.72
CA THR A 359 8.69 51.07 14.68
C THR A 359 7.58 51.25 13.65
N ASP A 360 7.34 52.48 13.22
CA ASP A 360 6.36 52.86 12.20
C ASP A 360 7.07 53.61 11.05
N LEU A 361 6.75 53.28 9.80
CA LEU A 361 7.36 53.89 8.63
C LEU A 361 6.68 55.22 8.29
N ARG A 362 7.09 56.28 8.98
CA ARG A 362 6.60 57.63 8.74
C ARG A 362 6.76 58.06 7.28
N GLY A 363 5.68 58.63 6.73
CA GLY A 363 5.65 59.13 5.37
C GLY A 363 5.31 58.07 4.32
N PHE A 364 5.19 56.80 4.71
CA PHE A 364 4.88 55.70 3.79
C PHE A 364 3.57 55.91 3.02
N LYS A 365 2.52 56.42 3.68
CA LYS A 365 1.27 56.76 3.01
C LYS A 365 1.47 57.74 1.85
N ARG A 366 2.35 58.75 1.99
CA ARG A 366 2.63 59.70 0.90
C ARG A 366 3.27 59.00 -0.29
N VAL A 367 4.15 58.02 -0.06
CA VAL A 367 4.75 57.19 -1.11
C VAL A 367 3.65 56.44 -1.87
N ASN A 368 2.74 55.77 -1.16
CA ASN A 368 1.61 55.07 -1.79
C ASN A 368 0.72 56.02 -2.59
N ASP A 369 0.37 57.17 -2.03
CA ASP A 369 -0.54 58.13 -2.64
C ASP A 369 0.07 58.79 -3.90
N HIS A 370 1.40 59.03 -3.92
CA HIS A 370 2.07 59.72 -5.03
C HIS A 370 2.67 58.78 -6.08
N LEU A 371 3.18 57.61 -5.67
CA LEU A 371 3.92 56.68 -6.53
C LEU A 371 3.20 55.35 -6.75
N GLY A 372 2.06 55.15 -6.09
CA GLY A 372 1.26 53.93 -6.18
C GLY A 372 1.74 52.80 -5.26
N HIS A 373 0.83 51.84 -5.01
CA HIS A 373 1.07 50.72 -4.10
C HIS A 373 2.23 49.82 -4.52
N ALA A 374 2.44 49.58 -5.82
CA ALA A 374 3.56 48.75 -6.28
C ALA A 374 4.92 49.35 -5.87
N ARG A 375 5.07 50.68 -5.98
CA ARG A 375 6.27 51.36 -5.50
C ARG A 375 6.35 51.36 -3.98
N GLY A 376 5.23 51.51 -3.28
CA GLY A 376 5.18 51.35 -1.82
C GLY A 376 5.66 49.97 -1.35
N ASP A 377 5.23 48.91 -2.01
CA ASP A 377 5.64 47.54 -1.73
C ASP A 377 7.16 47.37 -1.91
N GLU A 378 7.75 47.95 -2.96
CA GLU A 378 9.20 47.98 -3.15
C GLU A 378 9.93 48.73 -2.02
N VAL A 379 9.37 49.84 -1.57
CA VAL A 379 9.92 50.63 -0.44
C VAL A 379 9.85 49.83 0.86
N LEU A 380 8.71 49.23 1.18
CA LEU A 380 8.56 48.36 2.36
C LEU A 380 9.57 47.21 2.34
N HIS A 381 9.71 46.57 1.18
CA HIS A 381 10.64 45.47 1.00
C HIS A 381 12.10 45.91 1.16
N ALA A 382 12.47 47.09 0.65
CA ALA A 382 13.82 47.65 0.80
C ALA A 382 14.13 48.01 2.26
N ILE A 383 13.20 48.68 2.94
CA ILE A 383 13.33 49.05 4.36
C ILE A 383 13.42 47.80 5.23
N ALA A 384 12.60 46.78 4.98
CA ALA A 384 12.67 45.51 5.69
C ALA A 384 14.06 44.86 5.59
N ARG A 385 14.62 44.76 4.38
CA ARG A 385 15.99 44.25 4.18
C ARG A 385 17.03 45.10 4.90
N LEU A 386 16.87 46.41 4.87
CA LEU A 386 17.79 47.35 5.50
C LEU A 386 17.79 47.19 7.02
N VAL A 387 16.62 47.15 7.65
CA VAL A 387 16.46 46.89 9.09
C VAL A 387 17.09 45.55 9.45
N ARG A 388 16.79 44.48 8.71
CA ARG A 388 17.34 43.14 8.97
C ARG A 388 18.87 43.08 8.91
N ARG A 389 19.49 43.80 7.97
CA ARG A 389 20.96 43.89 7.80
C ARG A 389 21.63 44.77 8.86
N THR A 390 20.89 45.68 9.48
CA THR A 390 21.41 46.66 10.44
C THR A 390 21.50 46.11 11.88
N ILE A 391 20.80 45.00 12.14
CA ILE A 391 20.78 44.32 13.43
C ILE A 391 21.43 42.94 13.35
N ARG A 392 21.76 42.33 14.49
CA ARG A 392 22.47 41.04 14.53
C ARG A 392 21.55 39.88 14.15
N GLU A 393 22.16 38.73 13.87
CA GLU A 393 21.43 37.54 13.44
C GLU A 393 20.42 37.05 14.49
N SER A 394 20.78 37.12 15.77
CA SER A 394 19.96 36.68 16.90
C SER A 394 18.76 37.58 17.21
N ASP A 395 18.71 38.78 16.65
CA ASP A 395 17.58 39.69 16.83
C ASP A 395 16.44 39.33 15.86
N TRP A 396 15.21 39.56 16.30
CA TRP A 396 14.04 39.28 15.48
C TRP A 396 13.56 40.57 14.85
N VAL A 397 13.30 40.55 13.54
CA VAL A 397 12.57 41.61 12.85
C VAL A 397 11.26 41.02 12.39
N VAL A 398 10.18 41.61 12.87
CA VAL A 398 8.81 41.19 12.61
C VAL A 398 8.10 42.31 11.86
N ARG A 399 7.45 42.02 10.73
CA ARG A 399 6.45 42.94 10.18
C ARG A 399 5.15 42.73 10.96
N TYR A 400 4.83 43.69 11.82
CA TYR A 400 3.74 43.55 12.77
C TYR A 400 2.37 43.83 12.14
N GLY A 401 2.32 44.76 11.18
CA GLY A 401 1.15 45.03 10.34
C GLY A 401 1.41 46.22 9.42
N GLY A 402 0.89 46.20 8.19
CA GLY A 402 1.01 47.35 7.26
C GLY A 402 2.46 47.83 7.09
N ASP A 403 2.75 49.01 7.62
CA ASP A 403 4.03 49.71 7.64
C ASP A 403 4.74 49.73 9.02
N GLU A 404 4.24 48.94 9.96
CA GLU A 404 4.79 48.75 11.30
C GLU A 404 5.73 47.53 11.37
N PHE A 405 6.90 47.74 11.97
CA PHE A 405 7.83 46.66 12.32
C PHE A 405 8.05 46.59 13.82
N LEU A 406 8.20 45.38 14.33
CA LEU A 406 8.56 45.09 15.70
C LEU A 406 9.92 44.40 15.72
N ILE A 407 10.85 44.91 16.53
CA ILE A 407 12.18 44.35 16.69
C ILE A 407 12.34 43.82 18.12
N VAL A 408 12.71 42.55 18.25
CA VAL A 408 13.04 41.93 19.54
C VAL A 408 14.56 41.83 19.64
N LEU A 409 15.12 42.38 20.72
CA LEU A 409 16.53 42.42 21.03
C LEU A 409 16.81 41.56 22.29
N PRO A 410 17.00 40.24 22.16
CA PRO A 410 17.30 39.35 23.29
C PRO A 410 18.59 39.78 24.01
N GLU A 411 18.72 39.55 25.31
CA GLU A 411 19.97 39.84 26.03
C GLU A 411 20.47 41.29 25.87
N THR A 412 19.54 42.24 25.70
CA THR A 412 19.82 43.67 25.49
C THR A 412 19.08 44.49 26.53
N ALA A 413 19.83 45.09 27.45
CA ALA A 413 19.33 46.08 28.38
C ALA A 413 19.35 47.48 27.76
N ALA A 414 18.50 48.39 28.26
CA ALA A 414 18.60 49.81 27.94
C ALA A 414 19.95 50.40 28.42
N PRO A 415 20.48 51.46 27.78
CA PRO A 415 19.88 52.20 26.65
C PRO A 415 20.05 51.52 25.28
N VAL A 416 19.04 51.61 24.42
CA VAL A 416 19.07 51.10 23.03
C VAL A 416 19.30 52.18 21.98
N ASP A 417 19.63 53.41 22.41
CA ASP A 417 19.80 54.58 21.54
C ASP A 417 20.79 54.35 20.39
N ALA A 418 21.85 53.58 20.62
CA ALA A 418 22.82 53.26 19.57
C ALA A 418 22.21 52.43 18.43
N VAL A 419 21.29 51.50 18.73
CA VAL A 419 20.59 50.69 17.73
C VAL A 419 19.59 51.56 16.98
N VAL A 420 18.81 52.36 17.71
CA VAL A 420 17.84 53.31 17.16
C VAL A 420 18.52 54.29 16.21
N GLN A 421 19.62 54.92 16.63
CA GLN A 421 20.34 55.87 15.81
C GLN A 421 20.94 55.21 14.56
N ARG A 422 21.46 53.99 14.69
CA ARG A 422 21.98 53.21 13.56
C ARG A 422 20.88 52.92 12.52
N LEU A 423 19.69 52.52 12.96
CA LEU A 423 18.53 52.29 12.09
C LEU A 423 18.08 53.58 11.38
N ARG A 424 17.96 54.70 12.11
CA ARG A 424 17.62 56.00 11.49
C ARG A 424 18.62 56.42 10.42
N THR A 425 19.90 56.32 10.75
CA THR A 425 20.99 56.70 9.84
C THR A 425 21.00 55.85 8.58
N ALA A 426 20.73 54.54 8.71
CA ALA A 426 20.62 53.63 7.58
C ALA A 426 19.46 54.04 6.64
N VAL A 427 18.29 54.36 7.19
CA VAL A 427 17.13 54.80 6.38
C VAL A 427 17.37 56.16 5.73
N GLU A 428 17.99 57.10 6.43
CA GLU A 428 18.36 58.41 5.87
C GLU A 428 19.35 58.29 4.72
N LEU A 429 20.35 57.43 4.83
CA LEU A 429 21.28 57.11 3.73
C LEU A 429 20.53 56.52 2.53
N TRP A 430 19.67 55.53 2.77
CA TRP A 430 18.90 54.89 1.72
C TRP A 430 17.97 55.87 0.99
N ASN A 431 17.30 56.78 1.72
CA ASN A 431 16.45 57.82 1.14
C ASN A 431 17.21 58.72 0.17
N ARG A 432 18.44 59.14 0.49
CA ARG A 432 19.23 60.02 -0.38
C ARG A 432 19.47 59.43 -1.77
N GLU A 433 19.56 58.11 -1.84
CA GLU A 433 19.82 57.38 -3.08
C GLU A 433 18.53 56.99 -3.82
N HIS A 434 17.44 56.71 -3.10
CA HIS A 434 16.26 56.03 -3.68
C HIS A 434 14.95 56.84 -3.61
N LEU A 435 14.80 57.75 -2.65
CA LEU A 435 13.59 58.56 -2.41
C LEU A 435 13.93 60.00 -1.93
N PRO A 436 14.73 60.78 -2.69
CA PRO A 436 15.15 62.10 -2.25
C PRO A 436 13.99 63.11 -2.15
N GLU A 437 12.96 62.97 -2.99
CA GLU A 437 11.83 63.89 -3.06
C GLU A 437 10.71 63.57 -2.05
N ILE A 438 10.59 62.31 -1.65
CA ILE A 438 9.54 61.82 -0.74
C ILE A 438 10.17 60.85 0.29
N PRO A 439 11.05 61.36 1.18
CA PRO A 439 11.78 60.50 2.11
C PRO A 439 10.85 59.87 3.16
N VAL A 440 11.16 58.64 3.55
CA VAL A 440 10.49 57.93 4.66
C VAL A 440 11.33 57.98 5.94
N GLY A 441 10.71 57.86 7.11
CA GLY A 441 11.42 57.84 8.39
C GLY A 441 10.96 56.70 9.28
N LEU A 442 11.71 56.40 10.33
CA LEU A 442 11.30 55.46 11.37
C LEU A 442 10.94 56.24 12.64
N ASP A 443 9.65 56.26 12.96
CA ASP A 443 9.17 56.61 14.30
C ASP A 443 9.36 55.36 15.18
N MET A 444 10.00 55.52 16.35
CA MET A 444 10.38 54.35 17.16
C MET A 444 10.15 54.57 18.65
N GLY A 445 9.69 53.52 19.33
CA GLY A 445 9.57 53.46 20.78
C GLY A 445 9.91 52.08 21.30
N TRP A 446 10.42 51.98 22.53
CA TRP A 446 10.91 50.73 23.07
C TRP A 446 10.57 50.53 24.54
N ALA A 447 10.58 49.28 24.97
CA ALA A 447 10.45 48.91 26.36
C ALA A 447 11.35 47.72 26.65
N THR A 448 12.07 47.78 27.77
CA THR A 448 13.00 46.73 28.19
C THR A 448 12.37 45.93 29.31
N TRP A 449 12.29 44.61 29.12
CA TRP A 449 12.03 43.69 30.20
C TRP A 449 13.28 43.55 31.07
N ASN A 450 13.14 43.73 32.37
CA ASN A 450 14.23 43.62 33.35
C ASN A 450 13.89 42.55 34.40
N PRO A 451 14.82 41.65 34.76
CA PRO A 451 14.61 40.66 35.81
C PRO A 451 14.28 41.25 37.20
N ASP A 452 14.77 42.45 37.50
CA ASP A 452 14.54 43.13 38.78
C ASP A 452 13.16 43.81 38.84
N HIS A 453 12.58 44.11 37.67
CA HIS A 453 11.27 44.77 37.53
C HIS A 453 10.46 44.03 36.45
N PRO A 454 10.02 42.78 36.74
CA PRO A 454 9.37 41.95 35.74
C PRO A 454 8.05 42.58 35.29
N SER A 455 7.90 42.73 33.97
CA SER A 455 6.67 43.21 33.33
C SER A 455 6.12 42.13 32.41
N THR A 456 4.83 42.20 32.10
CA THR A 456 4.20 41.36 31.07
C THR A 456 4.55 41.85 29.67
N ILE A 457 4.47 40.98 28.66
CA ILE A 457 4.66 41.38 27.25
C ILE A 457 3.69 42.50 26.84
N ARG A 458 2.45 42.44 27.32
CA ARG A 458 1.44 43.47 27.06
C ARG A 458 1.88 44.85 27.57
N GLU A 459 2.36 44.93 28.81
CA GLU A 459 2.84 46.20 29.40
C GLU A 459 4.06 46.75 28.66
N LEU A 460 4.97 45.89 28.19
CA LEU A 460 6.11 46.32 27.37
C LEU A 460 5.66 46.89 26.02
N MET A 461 4.73 46.21 25.35
CA MET A 461 4.17 46.68 24.08
C MET A 461 3.46 48.03 24.26
N GLU A 462 2.64 48.18 25.30
CA GLU A 462 1.94 49.44 25.63
C GLU A 462 2.92 50.58 25.93
N ALA A 463 4.00 50.32 26.68
CA ALA A 463 5.02 51.31 26.99
C ALA A 463 5.82 51.74 25.74
N ALA A 464 6.20 50.78 24.89
CA ALA A 464 6.92 51.04 23.65
C ALA A 464 6.04 51.82 22.65
N ASP A 465 4.77 51.48 22.52
CA ASP A 465 3.81 52.22 21.68
C ASP A 465 3.60 53.66 22.17
N ALA A 466 3.42 53.86 23.48
CA ALA A 466 3.30 55.20 24.05
C ALA A 466 4.55 56.07 23.79
N GLN A 467 5.74 55.47 23.87
CA GLN A 467 6.99 56.17 23.54
C GLN A 467 7.08 56.49 22.04
N MET A 468 6.69 55.55 21.17
CA MET A 468 6.67 55.75 19.72
C MET A 468 5.72 56.88 19.34
N TYR A 469 4.52 56.91 19.92
CA TYR A 469 3.55 57.98 19.71
C TYR A 469 4.08 59.36 20.16
N ALA A 470 4.85 59.40 21.25
CA ALA A 470 5.51 60.64 21.71
C ALA A 470 6.65 61.09 20.77
N ASP A 471 7.39 60.15 20.17
CA ASP A 471 8.39 60.43 19.15
C ASP A 471 7.75 60.96 17.85
N LYS A 472 6.68 60.31 17.39
CA LYS A 472 5.87 60.72 16.23
C LYS A 472 5.35 62.15 16.35
N ARG A 473 4.82 62.54 17.54
CA ARG A 473 4.39 63.92 17.81
C ARG A 473 5.54 64.93 17.79
N ARG A 474 6.70 64.59 18.37
CA ARG A 474 7.88 65.48 18.39
C ARG A 474 8.43 65.75 16.99
N GLN A 475 8.42 64.73 16.13
CA GLN A 475 8.93 64.87 14.77
C GLN A 475 7.90 65.46 13.81
N GLY A 476 6.59 65.24 14.04
CA GLY A 476 5.51 65.91 13.31
C GLY A 476 5.41 67.42 13.56
N MET A 477 5.92 67.92 14.70
CA MET A 477 6.05 69.37 14.95
C MET A 477 7.29 70.00 14.27
N ARG A 478 8.16 69.21 13.63
CA ARG A 478 9.38 69.68 12.95
C ARG A 478 9.30 69.61 11.42
N ALA A 479 8.17 69.20 10.85
CA ALA A 479 7.97 69.03 9.41
C ALA A 479 7.25 70.22 8.77
#